data_AF-A0A2M7Q8U6-F1
#
_entry.id   AF-A0A2M7Q8U6-F1
#
_cell.length_a   1.000
_cell.length_b   1.000
_cell.length_c   1.000
_cell.angle_alpha   90.00
_cell.angle_beta   90.00
_cell.angle_gamma   90.00
#
_symmetry.space_group_name_H-M   'P 1'
#
loop_
_entity.id
_entity.type
_entity.pdbx_description
1 polymer ?
#
loop_
_entity_poly.entity_id
_entity_poly.type
_entity_poly.pdbx_seq_one_letter_code
_entity_poly.pdbx_strand_id
1 'polypeptide(L)'
;MSEKIDLNQEKLEMFYEQFGSKNLRLQSEMAKDHGKKSLDLYYKSIDFLYKTITTIGIIAGFGFTGLNYVRSYLLFFIGEALFFSAIAVGIWAIQKIYLDERKNFNSFYSQIKTHFKEWYVLFKPILDKAVKNDLEREDMQKLQNKEKELLSILTDSPEVEKDRKEILPIIIWIIFYLFITGAAFLFSSFIFYKL
;
A
#
# COMPACT_ATOMS: atom_id res chain seq x y z
N MET A 1 25.61 -33.31 -21.62
CA MET A 1 25.28 -33.14 -23.05
C MET A 1 24.20 -32.09 -23.13
N SER A 2 24.47 -30.92 -23.70
CA SER A 2 23.44 -29.90 -23.91
C SER A 2 22.52 -30.37 -25.04
N GLU A 3 21.22 -30.47 -24.74
CA GLU A 3 20.21 -30.86 -25.71
C GLU A 3 19.82 -29.61 -26.50
N LYS A 4 20.10 -29.60 -27.81
CA LYS A 4 19.73 -28.48 -28.70
C LYS A 4 18.24 -28.54 -29.01
N ILE A 5 17.59 -27.37 -29.01
CA ILE A 5 16.18 -27.23 -29.33
C ILE A 5 16.07 -26.71 -30.77
N ASP A 6 15.50 -27.52 -31.65
CA ASP A 6 15.23 -27.11 -33.02
C ASP A 6 13.90 -26.34 -33.09
N LEU A 7 14.00 -25.05 -33.40
CA LEU A 7 12.86 -24.14 -33.54
C LEU A 7 12.61 -23.92 -35.03
N ASN A 8 11.56 -24.53 -35.56
CA ASN A 8 10.98 -24.06 -36.82
C ASN A 8 10.32 -22.68 -36.61
N GLN A 9 9.94 -22.02 -37.70
CA GLN A 9 9.40 -20.66 -37.66
C GLN A 9 8.18 -20.51 -36.74
N GLU A 10 7.29 -21.51 -36.72
CA GLU A 10 6.12 -21.59 -35.83
C GLU A 10 6.51 -21.73 -34.35
N LYS A 11 7.51 -22.57 -34.03
CA LYS A 11 8.02 -22.71 -32.66
C LYS A 11 8.78 -21.47 -32.18
N LEU A 12 9.43 -20.74 -33.09
CA LEU A 12 10.09 -19.47 -32.79
C LEU A 12 9.07 -18.39 -32.41
N GLU A 13 7.94 -18.31 -33.13
CA GLU A 13 6.83 -17.43 -32.78
C GLU A 13 6.22 -17.80 -31.43
N MET A 14 5.97 -19.08 -31.17
CA MET A 14 5.49 -19.54 -29.86
C MET A 14 6.47 -19.21 -28.73
N PHE A 15 7.78 -19.35 -28.96
CA PHE A 15 8.81 -18.95 -28.00
C PHE A 15 8.77 -17.45 -27.72
N TYR A 16 8.64 -16.62 -28.76
CA TYR A 16 8.53 -15.16 -28.60
C TYR A 16 7.22 -14.75 -27.92
N GLU A 17 6.10 -15.44 -28.15
CA GLU A 17 4.88 -15.18 -27.40
C GLU A 17 5.03 -15.58 -25.92
N GLN A 18 5.64 -16.73 -25.65
CA GLN A 18 5.77 -17.28 -24.30
C GLN A 18 6.68 -16.44 -23.40
N PHE A 19 7.80 -15.94 -23.93
CA PHE A 19 8.77 -15.17 -23.14
C PHE A 19 8.71 -13.66 -23.43
N GLY A 20 8.22 -13.25 -24.60
CA GLY A 20 8.15 -11.86 -25.04
C GLY A 20 6.78 -11.21 -24.83
N SER A 21 6.14 -10.75 -25.91
CA SER A 21 5.09 -9.71 -25.83
C SER A 21 3.89 -10.06 -24.94
N LYS A 22 3.39 -11.31 -25.02
CA LYS A 22 2.20 -11.75 -24.30
C LYS A 22 2.49 -11.93 -22.81
N ASN A 23 3.65 -12.48 -22.47
CA ASN A 23 4.05 -12.62 -21.07
C ASN A 23 4.37 -11.27 -20.41
N LEU A 24 5.05 -10.37 -21.12
CA LEU A 24 5.28 -9.00 -20.63
C LEU A 24 3.95 -8.25 -20.43
N ARG A 25 2.95 -8.50 -21.28
CA ARG A 25 1.59 -7.94 -21.10
C ARG A 25 0.92 -8.50 -19.84
N LEU A 26 0.96 -9.81 -19.62
CA LEU A 26 0.42 -10.44 -18.41
C LEU A 26 1.11 -9.93 -17.14
N GLN A 27 2.44 -9.80 -17.16
CA GLN A 27 3.22 -9.24 -16.06
C GLN A 27 2.84 -7.77 -15.79
N SER A 28 2.61 -6.98 -16.85
CA SER A 28 2.11 -5.62 -16.72
C SER A 28 0.70 -5.56 -16.14
N GLU A 29 -0.19 -6.48 -16.52
CA GLU A 29 -1.54 -6.58 -15.96
C GLU A 29 -1.49 -6.97 -14.48
N MET A 30 -0.66 -7.94 -14.09
CA MET A 30 -0.43 -8.32 -12.69
C MET A 30 0.12 -7.16 -11.85
N ALA A 31 1.13 -6.44 -12.35
CA ALA A 31 1.67 -5.27 -11.67
C ALA A 31 0.63 -4.15 -11.51
N LYS A 32 -0.23 -3.96 -12.52
CA LYS A 32 -1.33 -2.98 -12.48
C LYS A 32 -2.39 -3.38 -11.46
N ASP A 33 -2.78 -4.65 -11.40
CA ASP A 33 -3.74 -5.15 -10.42
C ASP A 33 -3.18 -5.09 -8.99
N HIS A 34 -1.89 -5.38 -8.82
CA HIS A 34 -1.19 -5.18 -7.56
C HIS A 34 -1.26 -3.71 -7.10
N GLY A 35 -0.93 -2.78 -8.00
CA GLY A 35 -1.02 -1.34 -7.72
C GLY A 35 -2.45 -0.89 -7.37
N LYS A 36 -3.47 -1.39 -8.09
CA LYS A 36 -4.87 -1.07 -7.80
C LYS A 36 -5.33 -1.55 -6.42
N LYS A 37 -4.98 -2.78 -6.03
CA LYS A 37 -5.36 -3.34 -4.72
C LYS A 37 -4.73 -2.56 -3.56
N SER A 38 -3.45 -2.19 -3.69
CA SER A 38 -2.76 -1.33 -2.70
C SER A 38 -3.43 0.05 -2.60
N LEU A 39 -3.80 0.65 -3.73
CA LEU A 39 -4.50 1.94 -3.77
C LEU A 39 -5.90 1.89 -3.14
N ASP A 40 -6.71 0.84 -3.39
CA ASP A 40 -8.07 0.75 -2.85
C ASP A 40 -8.09 0.71 -1.31
N LEU A 41 -7.21 -0.09 -0.71
CA LEU A 41 -7.06 -0.14 0.75
C LEU A 41 -6.57 1.20 1.31
N TYR A 42 -5.60 1.82 0.64
CA TYR A 42 -5.09 3.14 1.00
C TYR A 42 -6.19 4.20 1.04
N TYR A 43 -7.02 4.29 -0.01
CA TYR A 43 -8.11 5.27 -0.06
C TYR A 43 -9.16 5.03 1.01
N LYS A 44 -9.52 3.78 1.29
CA LYS A 44 -10.49 3.44 2.35
C LYS A 44 -10.00 3.82 3.74
N SER A 45 -8.73 3.56 4.07
CA SER A 45 -8.17 3.92 5.39
C SER A 45 -8.07 5.42 5.60
N ILE A 46 -7.66 6.17 4.56
CA ILE A 46 -7.60 7.63 4.64
C ILE A 46 -8.98 8.24 4.71
N ASP A 47 -9.93 7.78 3.90
CA ASP A 47 -11.30 8.27 3.92
C ASP A 47 -11.95 8.05 5.30
N PHE A 48 -11.72 6.89 5.92
CA PHE A 48 -12.17 6.63 7.28
C PHE A 48 -11.57 7.63 8.28
N LEU A 49 -10.24 7.76 8.32
CA LEU A 49 -9.56 8.69 9.24
C LEU A 49 -9.99 10.14 9.02
N TYR A 50 -10.15 10.56 7.76
CA TYR A 50 -10.60 11.90 7.40
C TYR A 50 -12.02 12.18 7.91
N LYS A 51 -12.95 11.23 7.73
CA LYS A 51 -14.32 11.32 8.25
C LYS A 51 -14.34 11.38 9.77
N THR A 52 -13.51 10.57 10.44
CA THR A 52 -13.38 10.60 11.91
C THR A 52 -12.86 11.95 12.41
N ILE A 53 -11.77 12.46 11.83
CA ILE A 53 -11.20 13.77 12.16
C ILE A 53 -12.24 14.89 11.94
N THR A 54 -12.94 14.85 10.81
CA THR A 54 -13.99 15.83 10.48
C THR A 54 -15.12 15.80 11.53
N THR A 55 -15.54 14.61 11.94
CA THR A 55 -16.59 14.44 12.95
C THR A 55 -16.15 14.99 14.31
N ILE A 56 -14.92 14.72 14.71
CA ILE A 56 -14.32 15.27 15.94
C ILE A 56 -14.28 16.81 15.86
N GLY A 57 -13.85 17.36 14.72
CA GLY A 57 -13.80 18.82 14.51
C GLY A 57 -15.17 19.48 14.57
N ILE A 58 -16.21 18.85 14.03
CA ILE A 58 -17.59 19.34 14.13
C ILE A 58 -18.04 19.39 15.60
N ILE A 59 -17.79 18.32 16.36
CA ILE A 59 -18.19 18.22 17.78
C ILE A 59 -17.45 19.27 18.63
N ALA A 60 -16.15 19.44 18.42
CA ALA A 60 -15.35 20.50 19.04
C ALA A 60 -15.89 21.90 18.68
N GLY A 61 -16.21 22.15 17.41
CA GLY A 61 -16.79 23.43 16.97
C GLY A 61 -18.13 23.75 17.64
N PHE A 62 -18.99 22.74 17.84
CA PHE A 62 -20.21 22.91 18.64
C PHE A 62 -19.90 23.18 20.12
N GLY A 63 -18.89 22.54 20.69
CA GLY A 63 -18.39 22.81 22.04
C GLY A 63 -18.04 24.29 22.23
N PHE A 64 -17.23 24.87 21.35
CA PHE A 64 -16.87 26.29 21.40
C PHE A 64 -18.06 27.23 21.19
N THR A 65 -19.04 26.83 20.36
CA THR A 65 -20.27 27.63 20.18
C THR A 65 -21.09 27.67 21.48
N GLY A 66 -21.05 26.61 22.28
CA GLY A 66 -21.71 26.50 23.58
C GLY A 66 -20.92 27.10 24.76
N LEU A 67 -19.78 27.75 24.54
CA LEU A 67 -18.84 28.13 25.60
C LEU A 67 -19.46 29.00 26.70
N ASN A 68 -20.47 29.82 26.38
CA ASN A 68 -21.20 30.64 27.34
C ASN A 68 -22.10 29.84 28.31
N TYR A 69 -22.39 28.58 28.00
CA TYR A 69 -23.20 27.67 28.81
C TYR A 69 -22.36 26.66 29.61
N VAL A 70 -21.03 26.72 29.47
CA VAL A 70 -20.09 25.83 30.15
C VAL A 70 -20.08 26.16 31.65
N ARG A 71 -20.25 25.12 32.48
CA ARG A 71 -20.23 25.24 33.95
C ARG A 71 -18.84 24.98 34.53
N SER A 72 -18.05 24.11 33.89
CA SER A 72 -16.67 23.83 34.28
C SER A 72 -15.71 24.01 33.12
N TYR A 73 -15.01 25.15 33.09
CA TYR A 73 -14.04 25.45 32.03
C TYR A 73 -12.87 24.46 31.99
N LEU A 74 -12.45 23.92 33.14
CA LEU A 74 -11.36 22.95 33.20
C LEU A 74 -11.72 21.66 32.45
N LEU A 75 -12.90 21.09 32.70
CA LEU A 75 -13.37 19.88 32.00
C LEU A 75 -13.58 20.16 30.50
N PHE A 76 -14.06 21.36 30.17
CA PHE A 76 -14.22 21.79 28.78
C PHE A 76 -12.88 21.80 28.03
N PHE A 77 -11.87 22.49 28.57
CA PHE A 77 -10.55 22.57 27.91
C PHE A 77 -9.84 21.21 27.85
N ILE A 78 -10.02 20.34 28.85
CA ILE A 78 -9.49 18.97 28.79
C ILE A 78 -10.18 18.17 27.66
N GLY A 79 -11.52 18.27 27.55
CA GLY A 79 -12.27 17.63 26.47
C GLY A 79 -11.82 18.09 25.08
N GLU A 80 -11.70 19.40 24.88
CA GLU A 80 -11.21 20.00 23.64
C GLU A 80 -9.76 19.62 23.34
N ALA A 81 -8.88 19.59 24.34
CA ALA A 81 -7.48 19.18 24.16
C ALA A 81 -7.37 17.70 23.75
N LEU A 82 -8.25 16.83 24.27
CA LEU A 82 -8.33 15.43 23.86
C LEU A 82 -8.81 15.29 22.41
N PHE A 83 -9.82 16.08 21.99
CA PHE A 83 -10.25 16.14 20.60
C PHE A 83 -9.15 16.64 19.67
N PHE A 84 -8.45 17.71 20.04
CA PHE A 84 -7.31 18.21 19.27
C PHE A 84 -6.20 17.16 19.15
N SER A 85 -5.91 16.45 20.24
CA SER A 85 -4.94 15.35 20.24
C SER A 85 -5.37 14.20 19.33
N ALA A 86 -6.65 13.84 19.32
CA ALA A 86 -7.20 12.83 18.41
C ALA A 86 -7.04 13.23 16.94
N ILE A 87 -7.29 14.50 16.62
CA ILE A 87 -7.05 15.06 15.28
C ILE A 87 -5.58 14.99 14.90
N ALA A 88 -4.68 15.43 15.80
CA ALA A 88 -3.23 15.40 15.56
C ALA A 88 -2.71 13.98 15.31
N VAL A 89 -3.15 13.00 16.11
CA VAL A 89 -2.83 11.57 15.92
C VAL A 89 -3.38 11.06 14.59
N GLY A 90 -4.60 11.44 14.22
CA GLY A 90 -5.20 11.08 12.94
C GLY A 90 -4.43 11.62 11.74
N ILE A 91 -4.03 12.90 11.76
CA ILE A 91 -3.22 13.51 10.71
C ILE A 91 -1.85 12.82 10.62
N TRP A 92 -1.19 12.60 11.76
CA TRP A 92 0.09 11.90 11.80
C TRP A 92 -0.01 10.48 11.22
N ALA A 93 -1.08 9.75 11.54
CA ALA A 93 -1.34 8.43 10.99
C ALA A 93 -1.52 8.45 9.47
N ILE A 94 -2.30 9.39 8.94
CA ILE A 94 -2.47 9.58 7.48
C ILE A 94 -1.11 9.84 6.82
N GLN A 95 -0.31 10.74 7.39
CA GLN A 95 1.01 11.07 6.87
C GLN A 95 1.94 9.85 6.90
N LYS A 96 1.91 9.07 7.97
CA LYS A 96 2.71 7.84 8.10
C LYS A 96 2.30 6.81 7.04
N ILE A 97 1.00 6.54 6.88
CA ILE A 97 0.46 5.63 5.85
C ILE A 97 0.91 6.06 4.45
N TYR A 98 0.91 7.37 4.17
CA TYR A 98 1.36 7.90 2.89
C TYR A 98 2.87 7.70 2.66
N LEU A 99 3.70 8.01 3.65
CA LEU A 99 5.15 7.84 3.55
C LEU A 99 5.54 6.37 3.40
N ASP A 100 4.90 5.49 4.15
CA ASP A 100 5.14 4.05 4.07
C ASP A 100 4.77 3.55 2.67
N GLU A 101 3.58 3.88 2.12
CA GLU A 101 3.26 3.47 0.74
C GLU A 101 4.14 4.06 -0.32
N ARG A 102 4.57 5.31 -0.17
CA ARG A 102 5.50 5.88 -1.13
C ARG A 102 6.82 5.09 -1.13
N LYS A 103 7.30 4.69 0.04
CA LYS A 103 8.51 3.86 0.17
C LYS A 103 8.31 2.48 -0.44
N ASN A 104 7.16 1.85 -0.19
CA ASN A 104 6.84 0.52 -0.73
C ASN A 104 6.69 0.54 -2.25
N PHE A 105 5.97 1.52 -2.78
CA PHE A 105 5.81 1.69 -4.22
C PHE A 105 7.16 1.95 -4.92
N ASN A 106 8.02 2.78 -4.31
CA ASN A 106 9.36 3.01 -4.83
C ASN A 106 10.23 1.74 -4.79
N SER A 107 10.14 0.95 -3.71
CA SER A 107 10.85 -0.32 -3.58
C SER A 107 10.40 -1.32 -4.64
N PHE A 108 9.08 -1.53 -4.76
CA PHE A 108 8.46 -2.41 -5.75
C PHE A 108 8.81 -1.98 -7.18
N TYR A 109 8.68 -0.70 -7.50
CA TYR A 109 9.07 -0.15 -8.80
C TYR A 109 10.56 -0.37 -9.09
N SER A 110 11.43 -0.16 -8.10
CA SER A 110 12.87 -0.39 -8.25
C SER A 110 13.19 -1.86 -8.48
N GLN A 111 12.53 -2.78 -7.78
CA GLN A 111 12.70 -4.23 -7.95
C GLN A 111 12.25 -4.66 -9.34
N ILE A 112 11.04 -4.26 -9.77
CA ILE A 112 10.53 -4.55 -11.12
C ILE A 112 11.47 -3.98 -12.19
N LYS A 113 11.87 -2.72 -12.07
CA LYS A 113 12.76 -2.08 -13.05
C LYS A 113 14.11 -2.80 -13.17
N THR A 114 14.67 -3.22 -12.04
CA THR A 114 15.93 -3.98 -12.01
C THR A 114 15.74 -5.34 -12.67
N HIS A 115 14.68 -6.04 -12.29
CA HIS A 115 14.34 -7.35 -12.84
C HIS A 115 14.14 -7.31 -14.36
N PHE A 116 13.37 -6.34 -14.89
CA PHE A 116 13.17 -6.17 -16.33
C PHE A 116 14.48 -5.88 -17.07
N LYS A 117 15.37 -5.09 -16.48
CA LYS A 117 16.68 -4.80 -17.07
C LYS A 117 17.53 -6.07 -17.18
N GLU A 118 17.57 -6.87 -16.11
CA GLU A 118 18.31 -8.13 -16.07
C GLU A 118 17.70 -9.17 -17.03
N TRP A 119 16.38 -9.29 -17.04
CA TRP A 119 15.66 -10.16 -17.96
C TRP A 119 15.95 -9.79 -19.41
N TYR A 120 15.93 -8.50 -19.78
CA TYR A 120 16.24 -8.08 -21.15
C TYR A 120 17.68 -8.42 -21.57
N VAL A 121 18.64 -8.24 -20.66
CA VAL A 121 20.04 -8.61 -20.88
C VAL A 121 20.21 -10.12 -21.10
N LEU A 122 19.40 -10.95 -20.43
CA LEU A 122 19.36 -12.40 -20.62
C LEU A 122 18.60 -12.81 -21.89
N PHE A 123 17.46 -12.19 -22.16
CA PHE A 123 16.56 -12.55 -23.25
C PHE A 123 17.15 -12.26 -24.62
N LYS A 124 17.79 -11.09 -24.81
CA LYS A 124 18.30 -10.69 -26.12
C LYS A 124 19.32 -11.69 -26.71
N PRO A 125 20.37 -12.12 -25.98
CA PRO A 125 21.30 -13.15 -26.47
C PRO A 125 20.62 -14.49 -26.75
N ILE A 126 19.64 -14.87 -25.94
CA ILE A 126 18.92 -16.15 -26.09
C ILE A 126 18.01 -16.10 -27.32
N LEU A 127 17.36 -14.97 -27.57
CA LEU A 127 16.60 -14.73 -28.79
C LEU A 127 17.51 -14.76 -30.03
N ASP A 128 18.68 -14.13 -29.96
CA ASP A 128 19.65 -14.16 -31.07
C ASP A 128 20.14 -15.58 -31.38
N LYS A 129 20.27 -16.45 -30.37
CA LYS A 129 20.55 -17.89 -30.55
C LYS A 129 19.35 -18.65 -31.11
N ALA A 130 18.14 -18.36 -30.62
CA ALA A 130 16.91 -18.98 -31.07
C ALA A 130 16.67 -18.72 -32.57
N VAL A 131 16.89 -17.49 -33.04
CA VAL A 131 16.79 -17.11 -34.45
C VAL A 131 17.82 -17.85 -35.33
N LYS A 132 18.96 -18.23 -34.75
CA LYS A 132 20.04 -18.97 -35.43
C LYS A 132 19.94 -20.49 -35.29
N ASN A 133 18.87 -21.02 -34.66
CA ASN A 133 18.72 -22.44 -34.33
C ASN A 133 19.89 -23.03 -33.52
N ASP A 134 20.48 -22.22 -32.64
CA ASP A 134 21.56 -22.62 -31.74
C ASP A 134 21.13 -22.51 -30.26
N LEU A 135 19.84 -22.74 -30.00
CA LEU A 135 19.26 -22.65 -28.67
C LEU A 135 19.52 -23.93 -27.87
N GLU A 136 20.06 -23.79 -26.66
CA GLU A 136 20.25 -24.89 -25.74
C GLU A 136 19.16 -24.92 -24.66
N ARG A 137 18.85 -26.12 -24.16
CA ARG A 137 17.88 -26.31 -23.07
C ARG A 137 18.25 -25.55 -21.78
N GLU A 138 19.54 -25.34 -21.52
CA GLU A 138 20.01 -24.52 -20.39
C GLU A 138 19.62 -23.04 -20.51
N ASP A 139 19.58 -22.50 -21.73
CA ASP A 139 19.17 -21.11 -21.97
C ASP A 139 17.67 -20.91 -21.66
N MET A 140 16.85 -21.89 -22.02
CA MET A 140 15.43 -21.95 -21.64
C MET A 140 15.24 -21.99 -20.11
N GLN A 141 16.03 -22.81 -19.42
CA GLN A 141 15.96 -22.88 -17.95
C GLN A 141 16.35 -21.56 -17.28
N LYS A 142 17.35 -20.85 -17.82
CA LYS A 142 17.74 -19.52 -17.32
C LYS A 142 16.61 -18.50 -17.44
N LEU A 143 15.90 -18.47 -18.57
CA LEU A 143 14.73 -17.59 -18.75
C LEU A 143 13.59 -17.95 -17.79
N GLN A 144 13.26 -19.23 -17.66
CA GLN A 144 12.21 -19.69 -16.75
C GLN A 144 12.51 -19.40 -15.28
N ASN A 145 13.78 -19.56 -14.87
CA ASN A 145 14.19 -19.22 -13.51
C ASN A 145 14.04 -17.72 -13.24
N LYS A 146 14.36 -16.88 -14.23
CA LYS A 146 14.20 -15.43 -14.11
C LYS A 146 12.71 -15.04 -14.07
N GLU A 147 11.85 -15.67 -14.86
CA GLU A 147 10.40 -15.47 -14.77
C GLU A 147 9.82 -15.87 -13.41
N LYS A 148 10.29 -16.96 -12.80
CA LYS A 148 9.86 -17.36 -11.45
C LYS A 148 10.22 -16.33 -10.40
N GLU A 149 11.37 -15.68 -10.52
CA GLU A 149 11.79 -14.60 -9.63
C GLU A 149 10.88 -13.37 -9.78
N LEU A 150 10.47 -13.00 -10.99
CA LEU A 150 9.47 -11.95 -11.18
C LEU A 150 8.12 -12.34 -10.58
N LEU A 151 7.69 -13.59 -10.78
CA LEU A 151 6.46 -14.10 -10.20
C LEU A 151 6.51 -14.03 -8.67
N SER A 152 7.64 -14.35 -8.02
CA SER A 152 7.76 -14.13 -6.57
C SER A 152 7.58 -12.66 -6.19
N ILE A 153 8.18 -11.72 -6.91
CA ILE A 153 8.01 -10.27 -6.65
C ILE A 153 6.56 -9.81 -6.84
N LEU A 154 5.84 -10.38 -7.82
CA LEU A 154 4.45 -10.04 -8.12
C LEU A 154 3.43 -10.74 -7.20
N THR A 155 3.79 -11.91 -6.66
CA THR A 155 2.92 -12.76 -5.84
C THR A 155 3.11 -12.53 -4.34
N ASP A 156 4.31 -12.13 -3.91
CA ASP A 156 4.55 -11.67 -2.55
C ASP A 156 3.72 -10.41 -2.31
N SER A 157 2.59 -10.59 -1.60
CA SER A 157 1.80 -9.49 -1.05
C SER A 157 2.76 -8.65 -0.20
N PRO A 158 2.75 -7.32 -0.33
CA PRO A 158 3.75 -6.50 0.34
C PRO A 158 3.66 -6.73 1.86
N GLU A 159 4.79 -6.84 2.54
CA GLU A 159 4.92 -6.99 4.02
C GLU A 159 4.03 -6.00 4.80
N VAL A 160 3.74 -4.89 4.15
CA VAL A 160 2.72 -3.87 4.40
C VAL A 160 1.38 -4.41 4.88
N GLU A 161 0.91 -5.55 4.39
CA GLU A 161 -0.36 -6.12 4.84
C GLU A 161 -0.29 -6.62 6.29
N LYS A 162 0.88 -7.08 6.76
CA LYS A 162 1.12 -7.45 8.16
C LYS A 162 1.25 -6.23 9.06
N ASP A 163 2.12 -5.28 8.69
CA ASP A 163 2.36 -4.08 9.51
C ASP A 163 1.09 -3.20 9.63
N ARG A 164 0.28 -3.11 8.57
CA ARG A 164 -1.01 -2.41 8.63
C ARG A 164 -2.04 -3.13 9.47
N LYS A 165 -2.11 -4.46 9.41
CA LYS A 165 -3.07 -5.24 10.23
C LYS A 165 -2.83 -5.07 11.72
N GLU A 166 -1.59 -4.81 12.12
CA GLU A 166 -1.26 -4.62 13.54
C GLU A 166 -1.33 -3.17 13.98
N ILE A 167 -0.77 -2.24 13.19
CA ILE A 167 -0.61 -0.84 13.62
C ILE A 167 -1.89 -0.02 13.42
N LEU A 168 -2.62 -0.25 12.31
CA LEU A 168 -3.80 0.57 11.98
C LEU A 168 -4.93 0.42 13.01
N PRO A 169 -5.27 -0.80 13.50
CA PRO A 169 -6.28 -0.95 14.54
C PRO A 169 -5.89 -0.24 15.84
N ILE A 170 -4.61 -0.29 16.23
CA ILE A 170 -4.12 0.37 17.46
C ILE A 170 -4.31 1.89 17.36
N ILE A 171 -3.95 2.49 16.22
CA ILE A 171 -4.15 3.92 15.98
C ILE A 171 -5.64 4.28 16.03
N ILE A 172 -6.48 3.47 15.39
CA ILE A 172 -7.93 3.67 15.39
C ILE A 172 -8.48 3.62 16.83
N TRP A 173 -8.03 2.65 17.64
CA TRP A 173 -8.40 2.55 19.06
C TRP A 173 -7.97 3.76 19.87
N ILE A 174 -6.76 4.29 19.65
CA ILE A 174 -6.29 5.51 20.32
C ILE A 174 -7.18 6.70 19.96
N ILE A 175 -7.52 6.88 18.67
CA ILE A 175 -8.39 7.97 18.22
C ILE A 175 -9.78 7.83 18.84
N PHE A 176 -10.36 6.62 18.85
CA PHE A 176 -11.65 6.36 19.48
C PHE A 176 -11.63 6.62 20.99
N TYR A 177 -10.58 6.19 21.68
CA TYR A 177 -10.42 6.44 23.10
C TYR A 177 -10.38 7.95 23.38
N LEU A 178 -9.50 8.68 22.70
CA LEU A 178 -9.41 10.14 22.84
C LEU A 178 -10.74 10.82 22.52
N PHE A 179 -11.45 10.36 21.50
CA PHE A 179 -12.76 10.86 21.14
C PHE A 179 -13.82 10.62 22.22
N ILE A 180 -13.99 9.38 22.69
CA ILE A 180 -15.01 9.04 23.69
C ILE A 180 -14.71 9.75 25.00
N THR A 181 -13.45 9.74 25.44
CA THR A 181 -13.06 10.39 26.70
C THR A 181 -13.19 11.91 26.58
N GLY A 182 -12.75 12.49 25.45
CA GLY A 182 -12.92 13.91 25.15
C GLY A 182 -14.38 14.35 25.16
N ALA A 183 -15.25 13.57 24.52
CA ALA A 183 -16.69 13.80 24.53
C ALA A 183 -17.27 13.72 25.94
N ALA A 184 -16.89 12.70 26.73
CA ALA A 184 -17.35 12.55 28.09
C ALA A 184 -16.97 13.76 28.97
N PHE A 185 -15.73 14.24 28.87
CA PHE A 185 -15.27 15.45 29.57
C PHE A 185 -16.01 16.70 29.10
N LEU A 186 -16.18 16.86 27.78
CA LEU A 186 -16.87 17.99 27.20
C LEU A 186 -18.34 18.04 27.63
N PHE A 187 -19.09 16.93 27.53
CA PHE A 187 -20.48 16.87 27.99
C PHE A 187 -20.59 17.08 29.51
N SER A 188 -19.67 16.50 30.29
CA SER A 188 -19.64 16.69 31.75
C SER A 188 -19.43 18.16 32.13
N SER A 189 -18.69 18.92 31.32
CA SER A 189 -18.45 20.36 31.54
C SER A 189 -19.72 21.22 31.53
N PHE A 190 -20.79 20.76 30.87
CA PHE A 190 -22.09 21.45 30.81
C PHE A 190 -23.04 21.06 31.95
N ILE A 191 -22.77 19.95 32.64
CA ILE A 191 -23.66 19.39 33.67
C ILE A 191 -23.11 19.71 35.07
N PHE A 192 -21.83 19.42 35.31
CA PHE A 192 -21.22 19.52 36.63
C PHE A 192 -20.78 20.94 36.95
N TYR A 193 -21.26 21.46 38.08
CA TYR A 193 -21.09 22.86 38.49
C TYR A 193 -19.80 23.12 39.29
N LYS A 194 -19.06 22.08 39.70
CA LYS A 194 -17.80 22.17 40.46
C LYS A 194 -17.12 20.80 40.53
N LEU A 195 -15.82 20.76 40.22
CA LEU A 195 -14.85 19.81 40.77
C LEU A 195 -13.66 20.65 41.26
#